data_AF-A0A8B8JKB6-F1
#
_entry.id   AF-A0A8B8JKB6-F1
#
_cell.length_a   1.000
_cell.length_b   1.000
_cell.length_c   1.000
_cell.angle_alpha   90.00
_cell.angle_beta   90.00
_cell.angle_gamma   90.00
#
_symmetry.space_group_name_H-M   'P 1'
#
loop_
_entity.id
_entity.type
_entity.pdbx_description
1 polymer ?
#
loop_
_entity_poly.entity_id
_entity_poly.type
_entity_poly.pdbx_seq_one_letter_code
_entity_poly.pdbx_strand_id
1 'polypeptide(L)'
;MSEILKMKKKKQKVVTDGQDLESVIHDHTLFFDNLIQHIPSKFYLPIDDDEKPWFQGLSKAAKAEAKKETKENIKKSRRDRLDPEKPSATTLDILKQSLGKGNDSDEEKGAVKPVMSGPEGDDRSVTYEGLRQRLHRKLLEFRATRYNGNSEKAKKDDRNAKRGFKDRKRKRDNENDESNPAGQELAVKEKKDAAEASKELVFGHVKLQNEEVQGKKKRKVSKHKKLERAKKLEEVEKKDPEKAKAFADKQSWKAAMDRASGIKVHDDPKLLQKSINKEKKRQQKNAEKWKERVQTRDQLKAEKQQKRSENIAERIHQKKMRKIAKREKKLMRPGFEGRKEGFINDGSS
;
A
#
# COMPACT_ATOMS: atom_id res chain seq x y z
N MET A 1 -31.02 14.19 -55.51
CA MET A 1 -31.95 13.07 -55.25
C MET A 1 -31.52 12.41 -53.96
N SER A 2 -32.26 12.64 -52.89
CA SER A 2 -31.92 12.18 -51.53
C SER A 2 -32.48 10.79 -51.29
N GLU A 3 -31.62 9.81 -51.03
CA GLU A 3 -32.04 8.44 -50.69
C GLU A 3 -31.87 8.21 -49.18
N ILE A 4 -32.99 8.10 -48.47
CA ILE A 4 -33.07 7.90 -47.03
C ILE A 4 -32.94 6.39 -46.74
N LEU A 5 -31.79 5.97 -46.21
CA LEU A 5 -31.59 4.60 -45.71
C LEU A 5 -32.37 4.38 -44.40
N LYS A 6 -33.52 3.70 -44.48
CA LYS A 6 -34.27 3.23 -43.30
C LYS A 6 -33.57 2.03 -42.65
N MET A 7 -32.92 2.25 -41.51
CA MET A 7 -32.41 1.17 -40.65
C MET A 7 -33.58 0.38 -40.02
N LYS A 8 -33.77 -0.88 -40.44
CA LYS A 8 -34.70 -1.83 -39.80
C LYS A 8 -34.23 -2.14 -38.38
N LYS A 9 -34.96 -1.66 -37.37
CA LYS A 9 -34.83 -2.12 -35.97
C LYS A 9 -35.17 -3.60 -35.90
N LYS A 10 -34.19 -4.43 -35.51
CA LYS A 10 -34.37 -5.86 -35.23
C LYS A 10 -35.24 -5.99 -33.97
N LYS A 11 -36.54 -6.22 -34.14
CA LYS A 11 -37.46 -6.54 -33.03
C LYS A 11 -36.95 -7.80 -32.32
N GLN A 12 -36.74 -7.73 -31.00
CA GLN A 12 -36.64 -8.92 -30.18
C GLN A 12 -37.93 -9.74 -30.36
N LYS A 13 -37.78 -11.03 -30.67
CA LYS A 13 -38.89 -11.96 -30.78
C LYS A 13 -39.60 -12.01 -29.43
N VAL A 14 -40.89 -11.67 -29.46
CA VAL A 14 -41.86 -11.96 -28.40
C VAL A 14 -41.96 -13.48 -28.28
N VAL A 15 -41.91 -13.97 -27.05
CA VAL A 15 -41.98 -15.39 -26.65
C VAL A 15 -43.15 -16.06 -27.35
N THR A 16 -42.87 -17.20 -27.99
CA THR A 16 -43.85 -18.04 -28.68
C THR A 16 -44.56 -18.93 -27.68
N ASP A 17 -45.89 -18.95 -27.73
CA ASP A 17 -46.77 -19.84 -26.97
C ASP A 17 -46.37 -21.30 -27.20
N GLY A 18 -45.76 -21.93 -26.18
CA GLY A 18 -45.28 -23.33 -26.25
C GLY A 18 -43.98 -23.62 -25.50
N GLN A 19 -43.31 -22.62 -24.90
CA GLN A 19 -42.22 -22.87 -23.97
C GLN A 19 -42.78 -23.07 -22.56
N ASP A 20 -42.39 -24.16 -21.90
CA ASP A 20 -42.83 -24.51 -20.55
C ASP A 20 -42.45 -23.36 -19.60
N LEU A 21 -43.44 -22.63 -19.06
CA LEU A 21 -43.21 -21.46 -18.22
C LEU A 21 -42.29 -21.78 -17.04
N GLU A 22 -42.41 -22.99 -16.50
CA GLU A 22 -41.55 -23.49 -15.43
C GLU A 22 -40.08 -23.56 -15.84
N SER A 23 -39.78 -23.98 -17.08
CA SER A 23 -38.42 -24.02 -17.61
C SER A 23 -37.81 -22.62 -17.74
N VAL A 24 -38.60 -21.65 -18.21
CA VAL A 24 -38.18 -20.25 -18.35
C VAL A 24 -37.91 -19.63 -16.98
N ILE A 25 -38.79 -19.88 -16.01
CA ILE A 25 -38.59 -19.42 -14.63
C ILE A 25 -37.32 -20.05 -14.05
N HIS A 26 -37.12 -21.35 -14.25
CA HIS A 26 -35.93 -22.04 -13.77
C HIS A 26 -34.64 -21.45 -14.37
N ASP A 27 -34.60 -21.22 -15.68
CA ASP A 27 -33.45 -20.60 -16.36
C ASP A 27 -33.16 -19.19 -15.81
N HIS A 28 -34.21 -18.40 -15.55
CA HIS A 28 -34.06 -17.09 -14.92
C HIS A 28 -33.52 -17.21 -13.49
N THR A 29 -33.97 -18.18 -12.68
CA THR A 29 -33.45 -18.39 -11.33
C THR A 29 -31.96 -18.73 -11.35
N LEU A 30 -31.54 -19.64 -12.23
CA LEU A 30 -30.13 -19.99 -12.40
C LEU A 30 -29.29 -18.80 -12.88
N PHE A 31 -29.83 -17.98 -13.77
CA PHE A 31 -29.17 -16.76 -14.23
C PHE A 31 -28.93 -15.77 -13.09
N PHE A 32 -29.94 -15.52 -12.25
CA PHE A 32 -29.80 -14.63 -11.10
C PHE A 32 -28.87 -15.21 -10.03
N ASP A 33 -28.91 -16.51 -9.79
CA ASP A 33 -27.99 -17.18 -8.88
C ASP A 33 -26.53 -17.01 -9.32
N ASN A 34 -26.25 -17.21 -10.61
CA ASN A 34 -24.93 -16.98 -11.19
C ASN A 34 -24.50 -15.50 -11.08
N LEU A 35 -25.44 -14.56 -11.26
CA LEU A 35 -25.17 -13.13 -11.08
C LEU A 35 -24.76 -12.81 -9.63
N ILE A 36 -25.47 -13.37 -8.65
CA ILE A 36 -25.20 -13.15 -7.22
C ILE A 36 -23.83 -13.72 -6.84
N GLN A 37 -23.43 -14.86 -7.43
CA GLN A 37 -22.10 -15.45 -7.20
C GLN A 37 -20.95 -14.52 -7.61
N HIS A 38 -21.13 -13.67 -8.63
CA HIS A 38 -20.10 -12.72 -9.06
C HIS A 38 -19.93 -11.52 -8.13
N ILE A 39 -20.93 -11.25 -7.30
CA ILE A 39 -20.89 -10.15 -6.35
C ILE A 39 -20.31 -10.69 -5.04
N PRO A 40 -19.26 -10.07 -4.47
CA PRO A 40 -18.69 -10.55 -3.22
C PRO A 40 -19.71 -10.52 -2.07
N SER A 41 -19.74 -11.58 -1.26
CA SER A 41 -20.63 -11.72 -0.08
C SER A 41 -20.55 -10.55 0.91
N LYS A 42 -19.39 -9.88 0.97
CA LYS A 42 -19.14 -8.67 1.77
C LYS A 42 -20.17 -7.53 1.56
N PHE A 43 -20.82 -7.48 0.39
CA PHE A 43 -21.81 -6.45 0.10
C PHE A 43 -23.23 -6.81 0.54
N TYR A 44 -23.49 -8.09 0.81
CA TYR A 44 -24.80 -8.59 1.25
C TYR A 44 -24.85 -8.87 2.74
N LEU A 45 -23.72 -9.28 3.33
CA LEU A 45 -23.62 -9.59 4.75
C LEU A 45 -22.98 -8.42 5.49
N PRO A 46 -23.59 -7.94 6.58
CA PRO A 46 -22.91 -7.10 7.55
C PRO A 46 -21.59 -7.76 7.94
N ILE A 47 -20.51 -6.99 7.90
CA ILE A 47 -19.22 -7.47 8.40
C ILE A 47 -19.34 -7.35 9.90
N ASP A 48 -19.54 -8.47 10.59
CA ASP A 48 -19.46 -8.48 12.04
C ASP A 48 -18.04 -8.01 12.42
N ASP A 49 -17.96 -6.91 13.17
CA ASP A 49 -16.67 -6.33 13.59
C ASP A 49 -15.83 -7.32 14.43
N ASP A 50 -16.46 -8.40 14.90
CA ASP A 50 -15.87 -9.52 15.63
C ASP A 50 -14.95 -10.40 14.77
N GLU A 51 -15.15 -10.46 13.44
CA GLU A 51 -14.28 -11.24 12.55
C GLU A 51 -12.89 -10.63 12.39
N LYS A 52 -12.74 -9.35 12.79
CA LYS A 52 -11.47 -8.63 12.71
C LYS A 52 -10.97 -8.34 14.12
N PRO A 53 -10.41 -9.35 14.83
CA PRO A 53 -9.99 -9.20 16.21
C PRO A 53 -9.07 -8.00 16.36
N TRP A 54 -9.60 -6.96 17.00
CA TRP A 54 -8.88 -5.73 17.24
C TRP A 54 -7.86 -6.00 18.34
N PHE A 55 -6.60 -6.22 17.97
CA PHE A 55 -5.53 -6.58 18.92
C PHE A 55 -5.08 -5.43 19.85
N GLN A 56 -5.85 -4.36 19.97
CA GLN A 56 -5.57 -3.25 20.87
C GLN A 56 -6.28 -3.50 22.20
N GLY A 57 -5.56 -3.39 23.32
CA GLY A 57 -6.10 -3.68 24.66
C GLY A 57 -5.79 -5.08 25.19
N LEU A 58 -5.46 -6.06 24.34
CA LEU A 58 -5.09 -7.40 24.79
C LEU A 58 -3.68 -7.46 25.39
N SER A 59 -3.49 -8.32 26.39
CA SER A 59 -2.18 -8.63 26.99
C SER A 59 -1.22 -9.20 25.94
N LYS A 60 0.10 -9.15 26.22
CA LYS A 60 1.12 -9.67 25.29
C LYS A 60 0.93 -11.16 24.98
N ALA A 61 0.49 -11.96 25.95
CA ALA A 61 0.26 -13.40 25.81
C ALA A 61 -1.00 -13.67 24.97
N ALA A 62 -2.13 -13.04 25.31
CA ALA A 62 -3.38 -13.15 24.56
C ALA A 62 -3.22 -12.67 23.10
N LYS A 63 -2.42 -11.62 22.87
CA LYS A 63 -2.10 -11.14 21.52
C LYS A 63 -1.22 -12.13 20.74
N ALA A 64 -0.39 -12.93 21.41
CA ALA A 64 0.40 -13.97 20.76
C ALA A 64 -0.48 -15.17 20.39
N GLU A 65 -1.41 -15.56 21.26
CA GLU A 65 -2.38 -16.64 21.03
C GLU A 65 -3.33 -16.31 19.88
N ALA A 66 -4.01 -15.16 19.90
CA ALA A 66 -4.87 -14.74 18.80
C ALA A 66 -4.11 -14.61 17.46
N LYS A 67 -2.81 -14.27 17.50
CA LYS A 67 -1.93 -14.30 16.31
C LYS A 67 -1.53 -15.71 15.85
N LYS A 68 -1.49 -16.69 16.74
CA LYS A 68 -1.28 -18.10 16.39
C LYS A 68 -2.55 -18.65 15.75
N GLU A 69 -3.71 -18.41 16.35
CA GLU A 69 -5.01 -18.82 15.83
C GLU A 69 -5.27 -18.26 14.43
N THR A 70 -5.05 -16.96 14.21
CA THR A 70 -5.19 -16.38 12.86
C THR A 70 -4.26 -17.04 11.83
N LYS A 71 -3.02 -17.38 12.21
CA LYS A 71 -2.09 -18.11 11.32
C LYS A 71 -2.56 -19.54 11.04
N GLU A 72 -3.12 -20.22 12.04
CA GLU A 72 -3.68 -21.57 11.89
C GLU A 72 -4.93 -21.55 11.02
N ASN A 73 -5.82 -20.60 11.21
CA ASN A 73 -7.02 -20.42 10.38
C ASN A 73 -6.64 -20.13 8.92
N ILE A 74 -5.63 -19.30 8.66
CA ILE A 74 -5.11 -19.08 7.30
C ILE A 74 -4.52 -20.37 6.71
N LYS A 75 -3.83 -21.19 7.50
CA LYS A 75 -3.28 -22.49 7.04
C LYS A 75 -4.39 -23.51 6.76
N LYS A 76 -5.42 -23.56 7.59
CA LYS A 76 -6.60 -24.42 7.41
C LYS A 76 -7.36 -24.02 6.15
N SER A 77 -7.70 -22.73 6.00
CA SER A 77 -8.34 -22.20 4.79
C SER A 77 -7.56 -22.50 3.50
N ARG A 78 -6.21 -22.46 3.54
CA ARG A 78 -5.38 -22.86 2.39
C ARG A 78 -5.42 -24.36 2.07
N ARG A 79 -5.57 -25.22 3.09
CA ARG A 79 -5.75 -26.66 2.90
C ARG A 79 -7.14 -26.95 2.37
N ASP A 80 -8.17 -26.38 2.99
CA ASP A 80 -9.56 -26.57 2.58
C ASP A 80 -9.77 -26.10 1.12
N ARG A 81 -9.10 -25.03 0.68
CA ARG A 81 -9.13 -24.59 -0.73
C ARG A 81 -8.54 -25.61 -1.72
N LEU A 82 -7.69 -26.52 -1.26
CA LEU A 82 -7.04 -27.55 -2.08
C LEU A 82 -7.71 -28.92 -1.92
N ASP A 83 -8.70 -29.06 -1.04
CA ASP A 83 -9.42 -30.31 -0.82
C ASP A 83 -10.61 -30.39 -1.80
N PRO A 84 -10.68 -31.43 -2.66
CA PRO A 84 -11.77 -31.55 -3.65
C PRO A 84 -13.14 -31.83 -3.01
N GLU A 85 -13.16 -32.38 -1.80
CA GLU A 85 -14.37 -32.64 -1.00
C GLU A 85 -14.96 -31.36 -0.38
N LYS A 86 -14.21 -30.25 -0.36
CA LYS A 86 -14.64 -28.97 0.20
C LYS A 86 -14.62 -27.89 -0.89
N PRO A 87 -15.69 -27.80 -1.71
CA PRO A 87 -15.77 -26.73 -2.69
C PRO A 87 -15.69 -25.36 -2.00
N SER A 88 -15.05 -24.40 -2.67
CA SER A 88 -14.99 -23.03 -2.16
C SER A 88 -16.40 -22.48 -1.98
N ALA A 89 -16.77 -22.10 -0.76
CA ALA A 89 -18.09 -21.56 -0.44
C ALA A 89 -18.46 -20.42 -1.41
N THR A 90 -19.56 -20.58 -2.14
CA THR A 90 -20.06 -19.55 -3.05
C THR A 90 -20.72 -18.42 -2.25
N THR A 91 -20.87 -17.22 -2.82
CA THR A 91 -21.59 -16.12 -2.17
C THR A 91 -22.99 -16.53 -1.71
N LEU A 92 -23.69 -17.36 -2.51
CA LEU A 92 -25.00 -17.88 -2.18
C LEU A 92 -24.96 -18.87 -1.01
N ASP A 93 -23.96 -19.74 -0.94
CA ASP A 93 -23.82 -20.68 0.18
C ASP A 93 -23.62 -19.94 1.50
N ILE A 94 -22.84 -18.86 1.48
CA ILE A 94 -22.61 -18.01 2.67
C ILE A 94 -23.92 -17.31 3.08
N LEU A 95 -24.70 -16.83 2.11
CA LEU A 95 -26.01 -16.21 2.37
C LEU A 95 -27.04 -17.22 2.90
N LYS A 96 -27.08 -18.43 2.34
CA LYS A 96 -27.93 -19.53 2.83
C LYS A 96 -27.51 -19.95 4.24
N GLN A 97 -26.20 -20.00 4.52
CA GLN A 97 -25.68 -20.33 5.85
C GLN A 97 -26.03 -19.26 6.89
N SER A 98 -26.00 -17.97 6.55
CA SER A 98 -26.40 -16.91 7.48
C SER A 98 -27.90 -16.92 7.74
N LEU A 99 -28.72 -17.18 6.72
CA LEU A 99 -30.17 -17.33 6.87
C LEU A 99 -30.54 -18.58 7.68
N GLY A 100 -29.86 -19.70 7.46
CA GLY A 100 -30.07 -20.93 8.24
C GLY A 100 -29.70 -20.78 9.71
N LYS A 101 -28.63 -20.03 10.03
CA LYS A 101 -28.26 -19.71 11.41
C LYS A 101 -29.29 -18.85 12.15
N GLY A 102 -30.16 -18.13 11.44
CA GLY A 102 -31.24 -17.35 12.04
C GLY A 102 -32.53 -18.13 12.31
N ASN A 103 -32.70 -19.32 11.72
CA ASN A 103 -33.94 -20.09 11.78
C ASN A 103 -33.92 -21.26 12.79
N ASP A 104 -32.79 -21.56 13.43
CA ASP A 104 -32.70 -22.59 14.49
C ASP A 104 -32.98 -22.04 15.91
N SER A 105 -33.46 -20.79 16.01
CA SER A 105 -33.92 -20.19 17.27
C SER A 105 -35.31 -19.60 17.08
N ASP A 106 -36.30 -20.31 17.63
CA ASP A 106 -37.74 -20.00 17.75
C ASP A 106 -38.59 -19.95 16.47
N GLU A 107 -39.23 -21.09 16.17
CA GLU A 107 -40.55 -21.07 15.57
C GLU A 107 -41.61 -20.70 16.63
N GLU A 108 -42.02 -19.44 16.67
CA GLU A 108 -43.43 -19.13 16.88
C GLU A 108 -43.89 -18.02 15.93
N LYS A 109 -45.10 -18.18 15.41
CA LYS A 109 -45.65 -17.47 14.26
C LYS A 109 -45.82 -15.97 14.51
N GLY A 110 -45.51 -15.16 13.50
CA GLY A 110 -46.23 -13.90 13.30
C GLY A 110 -45.48 -12.75 12.62
N ALA A 111 -46.00 -12.34 11.46
CA ALA A 111 -45.89 -11.00 10.86
C ALA A 111 -44.48 -10.47 10.51
N VAL A 112 -44.18 -10.48 9.21
CA VAL A 112 -43.07 -9.79 8.57
C VAL A 112 -43.13 -8.28 8.85
N LYS A 113 -42.23 -7.78 9.69
CA LYS A 113 -41.83 -6.36 9.75
C LYS A 113 -40.39 -6.26 9.24
N PRO A 114 -40.06 -5.35 8.29
CA PRO A 114 -38.66 -5.10 7.94
C PRO A 114 -38.03 -4.25 9.05
N VAL A 115 -37.24 -4.86 9.93
CA VAL A 115 -36.43 -4.16 10.94
C VAL A 115 -35.13 -3.71 10.29
N MET A 116 -35.11 -2.45 9.83
CA MET A 116 -33.87 -1.68 9.74
C MET A 116 -33.67 -0.98 11.08
N SER A 117 -32.83 -1.53 11.95
CA SER A 117 -32.30 -0.84 13.13
C SER A 117 -31.19 0.12 12.68
N GLY A 118 -31.60 1.31 12.22
CA GLY A 118 -30.75 2.50 12.14
C GLY A 118 -30.83 3.28 13.46
N PRO A 119 -29.77 3.99 13.88
CA PRO A 119 -29.77 4.70 15.15
C PRO A 119 -30.85 5.78 15.13
N GLU A 120 -31.69 5.69 16.15
CA GLU A 120 -32.81 6.54 16.50
C GLU A 120 -32.34 8.01 16.61
N GLY A 121 -33.02 8.89 15.86
CA GLY A 121 -32.65 10.30 15.79
C GLY A 121 -33.48 11.08 14.78
N ASP A 122 -34.66 11.50 15.25
CA ASP A 122 -35.53 12.55 14.72
C ASP A 122 -36.44 12.20 13.52
N ASP A 123 -37.59 11.60 13.84
CA ASP A 123 -38.83 11.74 13.06
C ASP A 123 -39.32 13.19 13.14
N ARG A 124 -38.77 14.05 12.29
CA ARG A 124 -39.36 15.34 11.95
C ARG A 124 -39.58 15.37 10.45
N SER A 125 -40.84 15.50 10.04
CA SER A 125 -41.33 15.61 8.67
C SER A 125 -40.34 16.32 7.74
N VAL A 126 -39.67 15.55 6.87
CA VAL A 126 -38.67 16.08 5.92
C VAL A 126 -39.40 16.75 4.77
N THR A 127 -39.44 18.09 4.78
CA THR A 127 -39.84 18.88 3.61
C THR A 127 -38.86 18.62 2.45
N TYR A 128 -39.35 18.70 1.21
CA TYR A 128 -38.55 18.45 -0.01
C TYR A 128 -37.24 19.25 -0.05
N GLU A 129 -37.26 20.46 0.50
CA GLU A 129 -36.08 21.32 0.63
C GLU A 129 -35.04 20.77 1.62
N GLY A 130 -35.49 20.17 2.73
CA GLY A 130 -34.62 19.50 3.70
C GLY A 130 -33.90 18.30 3.08
N LEU A 131 -34.57 17.55 2.21
CA LEU A 131 -33.95 16.45 1.46
C LEU A 131 -32.88 16.96 0.49
N ARG A 132 -33.13 18.07 -0.22
CA ARG A 132 -32.16 18.71 -1.11
C ARG A 132 -30.93 19.21 -0.36
N GLN A 133 -31.11 19.83 0.80
CA GLN A 133 -30.00 20.31 1.62
C GLN A 133 -29.17 19.14 2.18
N ARG A 134 -29.84 18.05 2.59
CA ARG A 134 -29.16 16.83 3.07
C ARG A 134 -28.37 16.15 1.95
N LEU A 135 -28.91 16.10 0.74
CA LEU A 135 -28.19 15.65 -0.45
C LEU A 135 -26.98 16.54 -0.74
N HIS A 136 -27.12 17.85 -0.65
CA HIS A 136 -26.02 18.79 -0.87
C HIS A 136 -24.89 18.61 0.16
N ARG A 137 -25.26 18.42 1.43
CA ARG A 137 -24.30 18.10 2.52
C ARG A 137 -23.56 16.79 2.25
N LYS A 138 -24.28 15.74 1.83
CA LYS A 138 -23.71 14.43 1.46
C LYS A 138 -22.75 14.55 0.26
N LEU A 139 -23.11 15.34 -0.75
CA LEU A 139 -22.25 15.61 -1.92
C LEU A 139 -20.99 16.40 -1.54
N LEU A 140 -21.09 17.34 -0.61
CA LEU A 140 -19.93 18.08 -0.07
C LEU A 140 -18.99 17.16 0.72
N GLU A 141 -19.52 16.24 1.53
CA GLU A 141 -18.72 15.20 2.19
C GLU A 141 -18.00 14.28 1.19
N PHE A 142 -18.70 13.84 0.13
CA PHE A 142 -18.09 13.06 -0.96
C PHE A 142 -17.06 13.86 -1.76
N ARG A 143 -17.21 15.18 -1.85
CA ARG A 143 -16.19 16.05 -2.46
C ARG A 143 -14.98 16.18 -1.55
N ALA A 144 -15.18 16.42 -0.26
CA ALA A 144 -14.11 16.54 0.74
C ALA A 144 -13.29 15.24 0.90
N THR A 145 -13.95 14.08 0.90
CA THR A 145 -13.27 12.77 0.93
C THR A 145 -12.43 12.51 -0.32
N ARG A 146 -12.84 13.00 -1.51
CA ARG A 146 -12.00 12.96 -2.73
C ARG A 146 -10.77 13.86 -2.65
N TYR A 147 -10.82 14.97 -1.90
CA TYR A 147 -9.65 15.84 -1.67
C TYR A 147 -8.65 15.26 -0.66
N ASN A 148 -9.08 14.38 0.26
CA ASN A 148 -8.20 13.69 1.21
C ASN A 148 -7.62 12.34 0.70
N GLY A 149 -8.10 11.83 -0.43
CA GLY A 149 -7.62 10.61 -1.09
C GLY A 149 -6.36 10.79 -1.97
N ASN A 150 -5.73 11.97 -1.97
CA ASN A 150 -4.69 12.30 -2.96
C ASN A 150 -3.28 11.74 -2.62
N SER A 151 -3.14 10.91 -1.58
CA SER A 151 -1.84 10.32 -1.22
C SER A 151 -1.36 9.23 -2.18
N GLU A 152 -2.29 8.56 -2.87
CA GLU A 152 -2.00 7.51 -3.88
C GLU A 152 -1.56 8.13 -5.22
N LYS A 153 -2.25 9.19 -5.67
CA LYS A 153 -1.92 9.91 -6.92
C LYS A 153 -0.57 10.63 -6.81
N ALA A 154 -0.29 11.28 -5.67
CA ALA A 154 1.01 11.88 -5.39
C ALA A 154 2.17 10.86 -5.36
N LYS A 155 1.91 9.62 -4.92
CA LYS A 155 2.90 8.51 -4.95
C LYS A 155 3.07 7.89 -6.34
N LYS A 156 2.09 8.04 -7.23
CA LYS A 156 2.19 7.58 -8.64
C LYS A 156 3.00 8.58 -9.46
N ASP A 157 2.79 9.89 -9.24
CA ASP A 157 3.56 10.95 -9.91
C ASP A 157 5.02 11.01 -9.45
N ASP A 158 5.32 10.78 -8.15
CA ASP A 158 6.69 10.68 -7.66
C ASP A 158 7.44 9.44 -8.21
N ARG A 159 6.72 8.32 -8.40
CA ARG A 159 7.27 7.12 -9.07
C ARG A 159 7.52 7.34 -10.55
N ASN A 160 6.68 8.11 -11.24
CA ASN A 160 6.84 8.40 -12.65
C ASN A 160 7.99 9.41 -12.90
N ALA A 161 8.10 10.43 -12.06
CA ALA A 161 9.22 11.38 -12.07
C ALA A 161 10.58 10.69 -11.81
N LYS A 162 10.60 9.60 -11.04
CA LYS A 162 11.81 8.80 -10.74
C LYS A 162 12.17 7.79 -11.83
N ARG A 163 11.26 7.49 -12.77
CA ARG A 163 11.49 6.58 -13.91
C ARG A 163 11.92 7.29 -15.20
N GLY A 164 12.12 8.61 -15.17
CA GLY A 164 12.77 9.34 -16.26
C GLY A 164 11.98 9.46 -17.55
N PHE A 165 10.67 9.18 -17.56
CA PHE A 165 9.83 9.34 -18.74
C PHE A 165 9.38 10.81 -18.87
N LYS A 166 10.27 11.65 -19.42
CA LYS A 166 9.93 12.99 -19.89
C LYS A 166 9.57 12.88 -21.38
N ASP A 167 8.28 12.85 -21.68
CA ASP A 167 7.80 13.10 -23.03
C ASP A 167 8.31 14.47 -23.50
N ARG A 168 9.20 14.43 -24.49
CA ARG A 168 9.68 15.58 -25.24
C ARG A 168 8.53 16.09 -26.12
N LYS A 169 7.67 16.94 -25.56
CA LYS A 169 6.84 17.82 -26.40
C LYS A 169 7.73 18.94 -26.95
N ARG A 170 7.93 18.88 -28.26
CA ARG A 170 8.65 19.87 -29.08
C ARG A 170 8.04 21.25 -28.85
N LYS A 171 8.90 22.21 -28.49
CA LYS A 171 8.62 23.64 -28.55
C LYS A 171 8.90 24.04 -30.00
N ARG A 172 7.90 24.58 -30.69
CA ARG A 172 8.04 25.16 -32.03
C ARG A 172 8.57 26.59 -31.83
N ASP A 173 9.69 26.89 -32.47
CA ASP A 173 10.24 28.23 -32.56
C ASP A 173 9.28 29.13 -33.35
N ASN A 174 9.14 30.37 -32.89
CA ASN A 174 8.68 31.47 -33.74
C ASN A 174 9.51 32.70 -33.37
N GLU A 175 10.33 33.12 -34.32
CA GLU A 175 11.16 34.31 -34.27
C GLU A 175 10.33 35.56 -34.58
N ASN A 176 10.74 36.65 -33.93
CA ASN A 176 10.87 38.02 -34.40
C ASN A 176 9.81 38.61 -35.37
N ASP A 177 9.15 39.68 -34.94
CA ASP A 177 8.99 40.85 -35.82
C ASP A 177 8.92 42.14 -34.99
N GLU A 178 9.66 43.15 -35.44
CA GLU A 178 9.76 44.48 -34.86
C GLU A 178 8.59 45.39 -35.29
N SER A 179 8.15 46.30 -34.42
CA SER A 179 7.92 47.71 -34.74
C SER A 179 7.34 48.48 -33.54
N ASN A 180 7.85 49.69 -33.33
CA ASN A 180 7.51 50.67 -32.29
C ASN A 180 6.92 51.93 -32.98
N PRO A 181 6.61 53.04 -32.29
CA PRO A 181 5.61 53.34 -31.25
C PRO A 181 4.56 54.37 -31.73
N ALA A 182 3.50 54.64 -30.95
CA ALA A 182 3.07 56.01 -30.60
C ALA A 182 1.76 56.08 -29.80
N GLY A 183 1.77 56.91 -28.74
CA GLY A 183 0.62 57.76 -28.40
C GLY A 183 -0.35 57.27 -27.33
N GLN A 184 -0.17 57.79 -26.10
CA GLN A 184 -1.17 58.52 -25.30
C GLN A 184 -0.95 58.28 -23.80
N GLU A 185 -0.07 59.11 -23.24
CA GLU A 185 -0.01 59.38 -21.81
C GLU A 185 -1.23 60.24 -21.42
N LEU A 186 -1.89 59.88 -20.31
CA LEU A 186 -2.47 60.77 -19.28
C LEU A 186 -3.69 60.17 -18.52
N ALA A 187 -4.13 58.95 -18.85
CA ALA A 187 -5.22 58.26 -18.10
C ALA A 187 -4.79 56.95 -17.41
N VAL A 188 -3.49 56.73 -17.21
CA VAL A 188 -2.93 55.41 -16.84
C VAL A 188 -2.31 55.36 -15.44
N LYS A 189 -2.12 56.49 -14.75
CA LYS A 189 -1.43 56.52 -13.44
C LYS A 189 -2.27 55.87 -12.31
N GLU A 190 -3.56 56.13 -12.20
CA GLU A 190 -4.36 55.57 -11.09
C GLU A 190 -4.69 54.07 -11.23
N LYS A 191 -4.74 53.54 -12.48
CA LYS A 191 -4.95 52.10 -12.71
C LYS A 191 -3.65 51.28 -12.62
N LYS A 192 -2.48 51.92 -12.80
CA LYS A 192 -1.19 51.26 -12.61
C LYS A 192 -0.91 50.97 -11.14
N ASP A 193 -1.23 51.90 -10.24
CA ASP A 193 -0.96 51.73 -8.81
C ASP A 193 -1.87 50.67 -8.18
N ALA A 194 -3.15 50.61 -8.57
CA ALA A 194 -4.05 49.53 -8.13
C ALA A 194 -3.70 48.16 -8.76
N ALA A 195 -3.21 48.15 -10.01
CA ALA A 195 -2.73 46.94 -10.68
C ALA A 195 -1.36 46.46 -10.18
N GLU A 196 -0.50 47.36 -9.69
CA GLU A 196 0.75 47.03 -9.00
C GLU A 196 0.49 46.55 -7.57
N ALA A 197 -0.37 47.23 -6.81
CA ALA A 197 -0.75 46.82 -5.46
C ALA A 197 -1.44 45.43 -5.44
N SER A 198 -2.28 45.13 -6.44
CA SER A 198 -2.91 43.81 -6.59
C SER A 198 -1.94 42.72 -7.10
N LYS A 199 -0.84 43.09 -7.76
CA LYS A 199 0.28 42.16 -8.09
C LYS A 199 1.23 41.95 -6.92
N GLU A 200 1.35 42.91 -6.02
CA GLU A 200 2.19 42.87 -4.81
C GLU A 200 1.52 42.07 -3.69
N LEU A 201 0.19 42.14 -3.58
CA LEU A 201 -0.62 41.33 -2.67
C LEU A 201 -0.91 39.94 -3.26
N VAL A 202 0.11 39.09 -3.37
CA VAL A 202 -0.10 37.66 -3.61
C VAL A 202 -0.64 37.04 -2.32
N PHE A 203 -1.90 36.56 -2.37
CA PHE A 203 -2.56 35.88 -1.25
C PHE A 203 -1.65 34.77 -0.67
N GLY A 204 -1.11 35.02 0.53
CA GLY A 204 -0.23 34.10 1.26
C GLY A 204 1.28 34.41 1.25
N HIS A 205 1.75 35.46 0.56
CA HIS A 205 3.15 35.93 0.64
C HIS A 205 3.20 37.46 0.66
N VAL A 206 3.54 38.03 1.82
CA VAL A 206 3.85 39.47 1.96
C VAL A 206 5.24 39.69 1.39
N LYS A 207 5.33 40.26 0.19
CA LYS A 207 6.61 40.69 -0.39
C LYS A 207 6.90 42.10 0.11
N LEU A 208 7.83 42.25 1.04
CA LEU A 208 8.43 43.56 1.30
C LEU A 208 9.55 43.78 0.28
N GLN A 209 9.53 44.95 -0.34
CA GLN A 209 10.44 45.43 -1.38
C GLN A 209 11.90 45.06 -1.05
N ASN A 210 12.55 44.29 -1.94
CA ASN A 210 13.96 43.84 -1.95
C ASN A 210 14.31 42.36 -1.67
N GLU A 211 13.37 41.40 -1.69
CA GLU A 211 13.78 39.99 -1.88
C GLU A 211 13.32 39.41 -3.22
N GLU A 212 14.28 39.34 -4.15
CA GLU A 212 14.16 38.70 -5.45
C GLU A 212 13.91 37.19 -5.26
N VAL A 213 12.64 36.77 -5.37
CA VAL A 213 12.26 35.37 -5.17
C VAL A 213 12.71 34.54 -6.37
N GLN A 214 13.94 34.03 -6.28
CA GLN A 214 14.54 33.09 -7.22
C GLN A 214 13.60 31.91 -7.53
N GLY A 215 13.04 31.89 -8.75
CA GLY A 215 11.99 30.99 -9.24
C GLY A 215 12.34 29.51 -9.43
N LYS A 216 13.28 28.94 -8.66
CA LYS A 216 13.57 27.49 -8.67
C LYS A 216 13.31 26.93 -7.28
N LYS A 217 12.45 25.90 -7.17
CA LYS A 217 12.21 25.16 -5.90
C LYS A 217 13.55 24.66 -5.34
N LYS A 218 14.17 25.41 -4.43
CA LYS A 218 15.44 25.02 -3.82
C LYS A 218 15.23 23.74 -3.02
N ARG A 219 16.09 22.74 -3.23
CA ARG A 219 16.06 21.48 -2.46
C ARG A 219 16.18 21.82 -0.98
N LYS A 220 15.40 21.14 -0.13
CA LYS A 220 15.45 21.32 1.32
C LYS A 220 16.89 21.15 1.80
N VAL A 221 17.40 22.15 2.53
CA VAL A 221 18.75 22.14 3.12
C VAL A 221 18.91 20.92 4.04
N SER A 222 20.06 20.26 3.98
CA SER A 222 20.34 19.09 4.82
C SER A 222 20.31 19.47 6.32
N LYS A 223 19.90 18.52 7.17
CA LYS A 223 19.84 18.74 8.64
C LYS A 223 21.19 19.13 9.23
N HIS A 224 22.29 18.59 8.70
CA HIS A 224 23.65 18.95 9.07
C HIS A 224 23.95 20.43 8.80
N LYS A 225 23.63 20.90 7.59
CA LYS A 225 23.82 22.31 7.23
C LYS A 225 22.91 23.26 8.02
N LYS A 226 21.72 22.82 8.43
CA LYS A 226 20.87 23.56 9.38
C LYS A 226 21.52 23.66 10.77
N LEU A 227 22.09 22.56 11.25
CA LEU A 227 22.77 22.53 12.55
C LEU A 227 24.03 23.38 12.55
N GLU A 228 24.80 23.39 11.46
CA GLU A 228 25.95 24.29 11.30
C GLU A 228 25.53 25.76 11.31
N ARG A 229 24.42 26.10 10.64
CA ARG A 229 23.87 27.47 10.67
C ARG A 229 23.42 27.86 12.07
N ALA A 230 22.72 26.98 12.79
CA ALA A 230 22.31 27.20 14.17
C ALA A 230 23.52 27.40 15.12
N LYS A 231 24.58 26.59 14.97
CA LYS A 231 25.80 26.75 15.75
C LYS A 231 26.57 28.03 15.41
N LYS A 232 26.61 28.42 14.14
CA LYS A 232 27.25 29.67 13.73
C LYS A 232 26.53 30.89 14.32
N LEU A 233 25.22 30.82 14.50
CA LEU A 233 24.46 31.86 15.21
C LEU A 233 24.90 31.96 16.67
N GLU A 234 24.93 30.83 17.40
CA GLU A 234 25.42 30.79 18.79
C GLU A 234 26.89 31.25 18.92
N GLU A 235 27.71 31.04 17.89
CA GLU A 235 29.12 31.44 17.91
C GLU A 235 29.30 32.95 17.66
N VAL A 236 28.49 33.53 16.75
CA VAL A 236 28.48 34.99 16.51
C VAL A 236 27.98 35.73 17.75
N GLU A 237 26.97 35.17 18.44
CA GLU A 237 26.48 35.69 19.74
C GLU A 237 27.56 35.76 20.82
N LYS A 238 28.51 34.83 20.82
CA LYS A 238 29.61 34.79 21.80
C LYS A 238 30.76 35.74 21.47
N LYS A 239 30.96 36.07 20.20
CA LYS A 239 32.10 36.87 19.73
C LYS A 239 31.83 38.37 19.81
N ASP A 240 30.66 38.82 19.35
CA ASP A 240 30.31 40.24 19.29
C ASP A 240 28.85 40.48 19.76
N PRO A 241 28.59 40.94 21.00
CA PRO A 241 27.23 41.02 21.54
C PRO A 241 26.34 42.04 20.82
N GLU A 242 26.89 43.14 20.30
CA GLU A 242 26.11 44.18 19.61
C GLU A 242 25.73 43.79 18.19
N LYS A 243 26.69 43.28 17.41
CA LYS A 243 26.43 42.78 16.05
C LYS A 243 25.59 41.50 16.09
N ALA A 244 25.71 40.70 17.14
CA ALA A 244 24.89 39.52 17.35
C ALA A 244 23.42 39.84 17.53
N LYS A 245 23.06 40.86 18.33
CA LYS A 245 21.66 41.29 18.48
C LYS A 245 21.06 41.70 17.14
N ALA A 246 21.74 42.57 16.39
CA ALA A 246 21.28 42.98 15.06
C ALA A 246 21.18 41.80 14.06
N PHE A 247 22.06 40.80 14.16
CA PHE A 247 22.01 39.61 13.32
C PHE A 247 20.89 38.65 13.75
N ALA A 248 20.72 38.43 15.04
CA ALA A 248 19.65 37.63 15.62
C ALA A 248 18.28 38.22 15.27
N ASP A 249 18.13 39.54 15.35
CA ASP A 249 16.93 40.25 14.92
C ASP A 249 16.67 40.06 13.42
N LYS A 250 17.68 40.25 12.57
CA LYS A 250 17.53 39.99 11.12
C LYS A 250 17.12 38.55 10.84
N GLN A 251 17.66 37.56 11.56
CA GLN A 251 17.30 36.15 11.38
C GLN A 251 15.92 35.84 11.96
N SER A 252 15.53 36.46 13.08
CA SER A 252 14.22 36.26 13.69
C SER A 252 13.11 36.83 12.79
N TRP A 253 13.34 38.01 12.19
CA TRP A 253 12.46 38.60 11.19
C TRP A 253 12.36 37.76 9.92
N LYS A 254 13.48 37.25 9.39
CA LYS A 254 13.47 36.32 8.24
C LYS A 254 12.72 35.03 8.57
N ALA A 255 12.95 34.46 9.75
CA ALA A 255 12.25 33.26 10.19
C ALA A 255 10.76 33.52 10.43
N ALA A 256 10.37 34.69 10.92
CA ALA A 256 8.97 35.10 11.07
C ALA A 256 8.29 35.26 9.70
N MET A 257 8.95 35.90 8.74
CA MET A 257 8.48 35.97 7.35
C MET A 257 8.33 34.58 6.74
N ASP A 258 9.33 33.72 6.86
CA ASP A 258 9.27 32.33 6.37
C ASP A 258 8.12 31.54 7.01
N ARG A 259 7.85 31.74 8.31
CA ARG A 259 6.72 31.09 8.98
C ARG A 259 5.37 31.64 8.49
N ALA A 260 5.24 32.95 8.35
CA ALA A 260 4.04 33.61 7.81
C ALA A 260 3.77 33.19 6.36
N SER A 261 4.84 32.92 5.61
CA SER A 261 4.80 32.43 4.23
C SER A 261 4.49 30.93 4.13
N GLY A 262 4.35 30.23 5.27
CA GLY A 262 3.98 28.81 5.39
C GLY A 262 5.15 27.84 5.37
N ILE A 263 6.40 28.32 5.39
CA ILE A 263 7.60 27.49 5.42
C ILE A 263 7.88 27.01 6.86
N LYS A 264 8.04 25.70 7.03
CA LYS A 264 8.40 25.09 8.33
C LYS A 264 9.88 25.34 8.66
N VAL A 265 10.12 26.33 9.49
CA VAL A 265 11.45 26.71 9.98
C VAL A 265 11.91 25.76 11.09
N HIS A 266 13.19 25.35 11.07
CA HIS A 266 13.75 24.37 12.02
C HIS A 266 15.17 24.82 12.41
N ASP A 267 15.28 25.59 13.49
CA ASP A 267 16.53 26.26 13.86
C ASP A 267 17.12 25.76 15.19
N ASP A 268 16.37 25.02 15.99
CA ASP A 268 16.83 24.54 17.30
C ASP A 268 17.98 23.51 17.16
N PRO A 269 19.19 23.79 17.67
CA PRO A 269 20.34 22.91 17.50
C PRO A 269 20.14 21.58 18.23
N LYS A 270 19.53 21.61 19.42
CA LYS A 270 19.23 20.40 20.23
C LYS A 270 18.27 19.45 19.50
N LEU A 271 17.21 19.96 18.86
CA LEU A 271 16.26 19.13 18.12
C LEU A 271 16.89 18.58 16.83
N LEU A 272 17.69 19.39 16.13
CA LEU A 272 18.42 18.96 14.95
C LEU A 272 19.39 17.81 15.29
N GLN A 273 20.15 17.90 16.38
CA GLN A 273 21.00 16.81 16.87
C GLN A 273 20.20 15.53 17.18
N LYS A 274 19.10 15.65 17.94
CA LYS A 274 18.21 14.51 18.22
C LYS A 274 17.70 13.86 16.94
N SER A 275 17.34 14.65 15.93
CA SER A 275 16.84 14.15 14.65
C SER A 275 17.92 13.40 13.85
N ILE A 276 19.16 13.91 13.85
CA ILE A 276 20.32 13.27 13.23
C ILE A 276 20.63 11.94 13.94
N ASN A 277 20.61 11.93 15.28
CA ASN A 277 20.87 10.72 16.05
C ASN A 277 19.79 9.65 15.83
N LYS A 278 18.51 10.03 15.74
CA LYS A 278 17.43 9.10 15.37
C LYS A 278 17.63 8.51 13.98
N GLU A 279 18.09 9.32 13.02
CA GLU A 279 18.39 8.89 11.66
C GLU A 279 19.57 7.91 11.62
N LYS A 280 20.67 8.20 12.34
CA LYS A 280 21.81 7.30 12.50
C LYS A 280 21.40 5.96 13.12
N LYS A 281 20.62 5.97 14.21
CA LYS A 281 20.09 4.75 14.84
C LYS A 281 19.22 3.93 13.88
N ARG A 282 18.40 4.58 13.06
CA ARG A 282 17.60 3.90 12.03
C ARG A 282 18.48 3.25 10.97
N GLN A 283 19.54 3.94 10.53
CA GLN A 283 20.50 3.39 9.57
C GLN A 283 21.27 2.20 10.16
N GLN A 284 21.71 2.28 11.42
CA GLN A 284 22.36 1.17 12.13
C GLN A 284 21.45 -0.07 12.20
N LYS A 285 20.21 0.09 12.66
CA LYS A 285 19.22 -1.01 12.69
C LYS A 285 18.97 -1.62 11.32
N ASN A 286 18.95 -0.80 10.27
CA ASN A 286 18.77 -1.29 8.91
C ASN A 286 20.01 -2.05 8.42
N ALA A 287 21.21 -1.59 8.77
CA ALA A 287 22.47 -2.25 8.44
C ALA A 287 22.62 -3.59 9.19
N GLU A 288 22.28 -3.64 10.47
CA GLU A 288 22.23 -4.87 11.28
C GLU A 288 21.29 -5.89 10.67
N LYS A 289 20.04 -5.51 10.38
CA LYS A 289 19.07 -6.39 9.72
C LYS A 289 19.53 -6.87 8.35
N TRP A 290 20.26 -6.04 7.61
CA TRP A 290 20.83 -6.45 6.33
C TRP A 290 21.93 -7.49 6.52
N LYS A 291 22.82 -7.29 7.49
CA LYS A 291 23.85 -8.26 7.86
C LYS A 291 23.25 -9.58 8.31
N GLU A 292 22.25 -9.56 9.18
CA GLU A 292 21.52 -10.76 9.61
C GLU A 292 20.95 -11.54 8.42
N ARG A 293 20.29 -10.85 7.47
CA ARG A 293 19.76 -11.49 6.26
C ARG A 293 20.83 -12.15 5.40
N VAL A 294 21.97 -11.47 5.23
CA VAL A 294 23.10 -12.01 4.47
C VAL A 294 23.67 -13.23 5.19
N GLN A 295 23.87 -13.16 6.50
CA GLN A 295 24.34 -14.29 7.32
C GLN A 295 23.38 -15.48 7.24
N THR A 296 22.07 -15.27 7.39
CA THR A 296 21.08 -16.36 7.25
C THR A 296 21.11 -16.99 5.85
N ARG A 297 21.22 -16.16 4.80
CA ARG A 297 21.35 -16.67 3.42
C ARG A 297 22.59 -17.54 3.27
N ASP A 298 23.72 -17.09 3.80
CA ASP A 298 25.00 -17.77 3.67
C ASP A 298 25.05 -19.05 4.52
N GLN A 299 24.45 -19.04 5.71
CA GLN A 299 24.22 -20.23 6.55
C GLN A 299 23.38 -21.27 5.82
N LEU A 300 22.21 -20.88 5.28
CA LEU A 300 21.36 -21.80 4.52
C LEU A 300 22.06 -22.38 3.28
N LYS A 301 22.94 -21.60 2.65
CA LYS A 301 23.77 -22.07 1.53
C LYS A 301 24.82 -23.07 2.02
N ALA A 302 25.49 -22.79 3.13
CA ALA A 302 26.48 -23.66 3.75
C ALA A 302 25.86 -24.99 4.21
N GLU A 303 24.72 -24.95 4.90
CA GLU A 303 23.98 -26.15 5.34
C GLU A 303 23.57 -27.04 4.16
N LYS A 304 23.08 -26.44 3.06
CA LYS A 304 22.75 -27.20 1.84
C LYS A 304 24.00 -27.84 1.23
N GLN A 305 25.13 -27.15 1.27
CA GLN A 305 26.39 -27.69 0.76
C GLN A 305 26.92 -28.81 1.66
N GLN A 306 26.83 -28.66 2.99
CA GLN A 306 27.18 -29.68 3.98
C GLN A 306 26.35 -30.96 3.79
N LYS A 307 25.03 -30.84 3.67
CA LYS A 307 24.14 -31.97 3.38
C LYS A 307 24.50 -32.67 2.07
N ARG A 308 24.92 -31.92 1.04
CA ARG A 308 25.39 -32.51 -0.22
C ARG A 308 26.69 -33.28 -0.02
N SER A 309 27.66 -32.72 0.69
CA SER A 309 28.92 -33.42 0.98
C SER A 309 28.70 -34.67 1.84
N GLU A 310 27.82 -34.61 2.84
CA GLU A 310 27.43 -35.76 3.67
C GLU A 310 26.81 -36.86 2.82
N ASN A 311 25.79 -36.55 2.01
CA ASN A 311 25.16 -37.52 1.11
C ASN A 311 26.15 -38.15 0.10
N ILE A 312 27.11 -37.35 -0.40
CA ILE A 312 28.17 -37.86 -1.28
C ILE A 312 29.10 -38.80 -0.51
N ALA A 313 29.53 -38.41 0.70
CA ALA A 313 30.37 -39.23 1.56
C ALA A 313 29.67 -40.54 1.94
N GLU A 314 28.39 -40.50 2.30
CA GLU A 314 27.57 -41.68 2.57
C GLU A 314 27.48 -42.59 1.34
N ARG A 315 27.24 -42.04 0.15
CA ARG A 315 27.21 -42.83 -1.09
C ARG A 315 28.57 -43.48 -1.38
N ILE A 316 29.67 -42.77 -1.12
CA ILE A 316 31.02 -43.33 -1.24
C ILE A 316 31.22 -44.45 -0.22
N HIS A 317 30.82 -44.25 1.03
CA HIS A 317 30.90 -45.25 2.09
C HIS A 317 30.08 -46.50 1.75
N GLN A 318 28.83 -46.35 1.33
CA GLN A 318 27.98 -47.47 0.88
C GLN A 318 28.62 -48.24 -0.28
N LYS A 319 29.24 -47.56 -1.25
CA LYS A 319 29.98 -48.23 -2.34
C LYS A 319 31.18 -49.02 -1.80
N LYS A 320 31.93 -48.48 -0.83
CA LYS A 320 33.03 -49.20 -0.15
C LYS A 320 32.51 -50.43 0.58
N MET A 321 31.47 -50.29 1.40
CA MET A 321 30.84 -51.39 2.14
C MET A 321 30.29 -52.48 1.21
N ARG A 322 29.66 -52.12 0.09
CA ARG A 322 29.22 -53.11 -0.92
C ARG A 322 30.39 -53.86 -1.55
N LYS A 323 31.55 -53.21 -1.77
CA LYS A 323 32.75 -53.89 -2.27
C LYS A 323 33.32 -54.84 -1.22
N ILE A 324 33.37 -54.42 0.05
CA ILE A 324 33.81 -55.25 1.18
C ILE A 324 32.89 -56.47 1.32
N ALA A 325 31.57 -56.27 1.41
CA ALA A 325 30.59 -57.35 1.51
C ALA A 325 30.65 -58.33 0.32
N LYS A 326 30.91 -57.84 -0.91
CA LYS A 326 31.14 -58.73 -2.07
C LYS A 326 32.41 -59.56 -1.92
N ARG A 327 33.49 -58.99 -1.38
CA ARG A 327 34.74 -59.72 -1.11
C ARG A 327 34.54 -60.75 -0.01
N GLU A 328 33.90 -60.37 1.09
CA GLU A 328 33.56 -61.29 2.19
C GLU A 328 32.62 -62.40 1.72
N LYS A 329 31.57 -62.09 0.95
CA LYS A 329 30.69 -63.12 0.38
C LYS A 329 31.45 -64.07 -0.56
N LYS A 330 32.45 -63.59 -1.31
CA LYS A 330 33.31 -64.46 -2.13
C LYS A 330 34.24 -65.32 -1.26
N LEU A 331 34.79 -64.77 -0.18
CA LEU A 331 35.62 -65.49 0.77
C LEU A 331 34.81 -66.55 1.55
N MET A 332 33.56 -66.25 1.86
CA MET A 332 32.65 -67.09 2.64
C MET A 332 31.77 -68.03 1.79
N ARG A 333 31.90 -68.00 0.45
CA ARG A 333 31.21 -68.94 -0.46
C ARG A 333 31.84 -70.32 -0.28
N PRO A 334 31.08 -71.36 0.12
CA PRO A 334 31.58 -72.71 0.17
C PRO A 334 32.01 -73.13 -1.24
N GLY A 335 33.30 -73.44 -1.43
CA GLY A 335 33.78 -74.09 -2.64
C GLY A 335 33.40 -75.57 -2.66
N PHE A 336 33.79 -76.27 -3.73
CA PHE A 336 33.65 -77.73 -3.88
C PHE A 336 34.33 -78.54 -2.74
N GLU A 337 35.29 -77.93 -2.02
CA GLU A 337 36.02 -78.54 -0.91
C GLU A 337 35.65 -77.96 0.49
N GLY A 338 34.60 -77.15 0.59
CA GLY A 338 34.26 -76.48 1.85
C GLY A 338 35.19 -75.31 2.21
N ARG A 339 34.99 -74.71 3.40
CA ARG A 339 35.76 -73.52 3.85
C ARG A 339 37.25 -73.87 4.00
N LYS A 340 38.14 -73.21 3.25
CA LYS A 340 39.58 -73.20 3.56
C LYS A 340 39.82 -72.23 4.71
N GLU A 341 39.97 -72.79 5.90
CA GLU A 341 40.38 -72.08 7.11
C GLU A 341 41.91 -71.90 7.05
N GLY A 342 42.38 -70.85 6.36
CA GLY A 342 43.79 -70.45 6.36
C GLY A 342 44.44 -70.24 4.99
N PHE A 343 45.51 -69.44 4.96
CA PHE A 343 46.42 -69.31 3.83
C PHE A 343 47.36 -70.53 3.81
N ILE A 344 47.58 -71.11 2.63
CA ILE A 344 48.39 -72.33 2.43
C ILE A 344 49.91 -72.09 2.66
N ASN A 345 50.32 -70.90 3.10
CA ASN A 345 51.72 -70.47 3.09
C ASN A 345 52.38 -70.34 4.48
N ASP A 346 51.76 -70.84 5.55
CA ASP A 346 52.37 -70.84 6.90
C ASP A 346 53.08 -72.17 7.24
N GLY A 347 53.44 -72.97 6.22
CA GLY A 347 54.03 -74.30 6.39
C GLY A 347 55.13 -74.62 5.38
N SER A 348 56.22 -73.85 5.36
CA SER A 348 57.52 -74.33 4.90
C SER A 348 58.63 -73.48 5.52
N SER A 349 59.31 -74.05 6.52
CA SER A 349 60.69 -73.70 6.88
C SER A 349 61.65 -73.99 5.74
#